data_AF-A0A813RFT4-F1
#
_entry.id   AF-A0A813RFT4-F1
#
_cell.length_a   1.000
_cell.length_b   1.000
_cell.length_c   1.000
_cell.angle_alpha   90.00
_cell.angle_beta   90.00
_cell.angle_gamma   90.00
#
_symmetry.space_group_name_H-M   'P 1'
#
loop_
_entity.id
_entity.type
_entity.pdbx_description
1 polymer ?
#
loop_
_entity_poly.entity_id
_entity_poly.type
_entity_poly.pdbx_seq_one_letter_code
_entity_poly.pdbx_strand_id
1 'polypeptide(L)'
;MSAMKSAVLILGGAFNPVHTQHIALFDLVKQELEATGEWQVIGGYLAVAPDNYVLHKLHSRNERTIKLEHRLALVREAMENVPWLRNSPFQDEMLKQHDGSATGLGQRLKKLLNNPNVEVLILVGGDRMLKRGEPIWRRASAKTPVKHIGVGRIMDEHINLLELWQADLEKNLVPHRQEYIILNIPLRSVSSSLVRTHLQQWFNASKDIEKQNEIEHDLVHSNMYLDFNVMNYIKTHHNDLYIDV
;
A
#
# COMPACT_ATOMS: atom_id res chain seq x y z
N MET A 1 -1.84 13.45 -31.27
CA MET A 1 -1.47 12.51 -30.20
C MET A 1 -1.51 13.28 -28.89
N SER A 2 -2.20 12.78 -27.87
CA SER A 2 -2.14 13.40 -26.53
C SER A 2 -0.71 13.28 -26.00
N ALA A 3 -0.19 14.33 -25.35
CA ALA A 3 1.07 14.21 -24.63
C ALA A 3 0.95 13.15 -23.52
N MET A 4 1.99 12.33 -23.35
CA MET A 4 2.10 11.35 -22.28
C MET A 4 2.14 12.05 -20.93
N LYS A 5 1.37 11.56 -19.95
CA LYS A 5 1.26 12.15 -18.61
C LYS A 5 2.26 11.49 -17.68
N SER A 6 3.07 12.28 -17.00
CA SER A 6 3.92 11.76 -15.93
C SER A 6 3.10 11.58 -14.65
N ALA A 7 3.33 10.49 -13.90
CA ALA A 7 2.62 10.22 -12.67
C ALA A 7 3.52 9.65 -11.57
N VAL A 8 3.15 9.93 -10.33
CA VAL A 8 3.64 9.22 -9.15
C VAL A 8 2.51 8.43 -8.49
N LEU A 9 2.84 7.24 -7.98
CA LEU A 9 1.91 6.37 -7.28
C LEU A 9 2.06 6.51 -5.77
N ILE A 10 0.96 6.54 -5.02
CA ILE A 10 1.00 6.58 -3.55
C ILE A 10 0.08 5.53 -2.95
N LEU A 11 0.63 4.67 -2.08
CA LEU A 11 -0.15 3.71 -1.31
C LEU A 11 -0.18 4.12 0.17
N GLY A 12 -1.36 4.38 0.72
CA GLY A 12 -1.53 4.70 2.15
C GLY A 12 -1.84 3.47 3.00
N GLY A 13 -1.08 3.24 4.07
CA GLY A 13 -1.22 2.03 4.86
C GLY A 13 -0.71 2.14 6.29
N ALA A 14 -1.16 1.20 7.13
CA ALA A 14 -0.55 1.01 8.44
C ALA A 14 0.85 0.40 8.31
N PHE A 15 1.05 -0.48 7.32
CA PHE A 15 2.30 -1.22 7.08
C PHE A 15 2.84 -1.85 8.37
N ASN A 16 2.00 -2.67 8.99
CA ASN A 16 2.23 -3.27 10.31
C ASN A 16 2.30 -4.81 10.26
N PRO A 17 3.30 -5.44 9.61
CA PRO A 17 4.36 -4.83 8.80
C PRO A 17 3.92 -4.58 7.34
N VAL A 18 4.79 -3.93 6.55
CA VAL A 18 4.75 -4.01 5.07
C VAL A 18 4.95 -5.47 4.64
N HIS A 19 4.44 -5.84 3.47
CA HIS A 19 4.46 -7.21 2.97
C HIS A 19 4.55 -7.20 1.44
N THR A 20 4.90 -8.33 0.82
CA THR A 20 5.20 -8.42 -0.62
C THR A 20 4.08 -7.92 -1.51
N GLN A 21 2.81 -8.15 -1.16
CA GLN A 21 1.67 -7.67 -1.97
C GLN A 21 1.52 -6.14 -1.98
N HIS A 22 2.08 -5.41 -1.00
CA HIS A 22 2.12 -3.94 -1.06
C HIS A 22 3.08 -3.47 -2.15
N ILE A 23 4.22 -4.15 -2.30
CA ILE A 23 5.25 -3.83 -3.30
C ILE A 23 4.79 -4.28 -4.69
N ALA A 24 4.33 -5.53 -4.83
CA ALA A 24 3.82 -6.07 -6.09
C ALA A 24 2.67 -5.23 -6.67
N LEU A 25 1.86 -4.60 -5.82
CA LEU A 25 0.80 -3.69 -6.27
C LEU A 25 1.35 -2.52 -7.08
N PHE A 26 2.50 -1.96 -6.71
CA PHE A 26 3.11 -0.86 -7.46
C PHE A 26 3.54 -1.30 -8.86
N ASP A 27 4.21 -2.46 -8.97
CA ASP A 27 4.68 -2.98 -10.26
C ASP A 27 3.51 -3.25 -11.20
N LEU A 28 2.46 -3.92 -10.70
CA LEU A 28 1.29 -4.26 -11.51
C LEU A 28 0.52 -3.01 -11.94
N VAL A 29 0.29 -2.05 -11.04
CA VAL A 29 -0.38 -0.79 -11.42
C VAL A 29 0.47 0.03 -12.39
N LYS A 30 1.79 0.09 -12.20
CA LYS A 30 2.70 0.76 -13.14
C LYS A 30 2.60 0.12 -14.53
N GLN A 31 2.68 -1.21 -14.60
CA GLN A 31 2.56 -1.95 -15.86
C GLN A 31 1.23 -1.66 -16.57
N GLU A 32 0.10 -1.75 -15.87
CA GLU A 32 -1.22 -1.48 -16.43
C GLU A 32 -1.36 -0.04 -16.96
N LEU A 33 -0.88 0.95 -16.19
CA LEU A 33 -0.92 2.34 -16.62
C LEU A 33 -0.07 2.60 -17.85
N GLU A 34 1.17 2.09 -17.88
CA GLU A 34 2.10 2.33 -18.99
C GLU A 34 1.71 1.57 -20.25
N ALA A 35 1.06 0.40 -20.12
CA ALA A 35 0.53 -0.36 -21.26
C ALA A 35 -0.54 0.41 -22.06
N THR A 36 -1.22 1.39 -21.46
CA THR A 36 -2.16 2.27 -22.17
C THR A 36 -1.47 3.23 -23.15
N GLY A 37 -0.17 3.49 -22.98
CA GLY A 37 0.57 4.53 -23.70
C GLY A 37 0.25 5.96 -23.25
N GLU A 38 -0.67 6.16 -22.30
CA GLU A 38 -1.06 7.49 -21.81
C GLU A 38 -0.19 7.98 -20.64
N TRP A 39 0.44 7.05 -19.91
CA TRP A 39 1.11 7.33 -18.65
C TRP A 39 2.58 6.94 -18.68
N GLN A 40 3.38 7.71 -17.93
CA GLN A 40 4.74 7.37 -17.53
C GLN A 40 4.83 7.46 -16.01
N VAL A 41 5.02 6.32 -15.34
CA VAL A 41 5.16 6.30 -13.88
C VAL A 41 6.62 6.56 -13.52
N ILE A 42 6.87 7.68 -12.85
CA ILE A 42 8.20 8.19 -12.51
C ILE A 42 8.59 7.98 -11.05
N GLY A 43 7.69 7.46 -10.21
CA GLY A 43 7.99 7.11 -8.83
C GLY A 43 6.81 6.52 -8.07
N GLY A 44 7.09 5.88 -6.92
CA GLY A 44 6.10 5.23 -6.07
C GLY A 44 6.44 5.37 -4.59
N TYR A 45 5.43 5.67 -3.76
CA TYR A 45 5.64 6.03 -2.36
C TYR A 45 4.63 5.36 -1.43
N LEU A 46 5.12 4.85 -0.30
CA LEU A 46 4.28 4.27 0.75
C LEU A 46 4.06 5.32 1.86
N ALA A 47 2.84 5.81 1.99
CA ALA A 47 2.45 6.77 3.03
C ALA A 47 2.14 6.04 4.34
N VAL A 48 3.13 5.98 5.23
CA VAL A 48 3.06 5.27 6.51
C VAL A 48 2.18 6.04 7.50
N ALA A 49 1.15 5.39 8.05
CA ALA A 49 0.25 6.00 9.02
C ALA A 49 0.93 6.26 10.37
N PRO A 50 0.51 7.27 11.16
CA PRO A 50 1.09 7.56 12.47
C PRO A 50 0.69 6.53 13.53
N ASP A 51 1.48 6.44 14.60
CA ASP A 51 1.28 5.43 15.66
C ASP A 51 -0.09 5.51 16.32
N ASN A 52 -0.59 6.71 16.63
CA ASN A 52 -1.92 6.90 17.22
C ASN A 52 -3.04 6.32 16.34
N TYR A 53 -2.94 6.48 15.02
CA TYR A 53 -3.90 5.90 14.08
C TYR A 53 -3.82 4.37 14.08
N VAL A 54 -2.61 3.81 14.03
CA VAL A 54 -2.43 2.36 13.98
C VAL A 54 -2.86 1.71 15.30
N LEU A 55 -2.46 2.27 16.44
CA LEU A 55 -2.91 1.83 17.77
C LEU A 55 -4.44 1.79 17.86
N HIS A 56 -5.12 2.89 17.50
CA HIS A 56 -6.57 2.93 17.53
C HIS A 56 -7.21 1.86 16.63
N LYS A 57 -6.66 1.65 15.43
CA LYS A 57 -7.13 0.64 14.48
C LYS A 57 -6.96 -0.79 14.99
N LEU A 58 -5.87 -1.08 15.68
CA LEU A 58 -5.48 -2.44 16.08
C LEU A 58 -5.92 -2.79 17.51
N HIS A 59 -6.23 -1.80 18.34
CA HIS A 59 -6.68 -1.98 19.72
C HIS A 59 -7.91 -2.90 19.81
N SER A 60 -8.92 -2.69 18.96
CA SER A 60 -10.13 -3.54 18.94
C SER A 60 -9.88 -4.99 18.50
N ARG A 61 -8.70 -5.29 17.97
CA ARG A 61 -8.30 -6.62 17.48
C ARG A 61 -7.29 -7.29 18.40
N ASN A 62 -6.87 -6.63 19.48
CA ASN A 62 -5.80 -7.09 20.37
C ASN A 62 -4.51 -7.44 19.60
N GLU A 63 -4.19 -6.66 18.56
CA GLU A 63 -3.01 -6.86 17.72
C GLU A 63 -1.91 -5.86 18.08
N ARG A 64 -0.66 -6.31 18.13
CA ARG A 64 0.50 -5.46 18.46
C ARG A 64 0.78 -4.42 17.37
N THR A 65 1.21 -3.22 17.77
CA THR A 65 1.57 -2.13 16.87
C THR A 65 3.08 -1.95 16.82
N ILE A 66 3.68 -2.09 15.64
CA ILE A 66 5.08 -1.78 15.35
C ILE A 66 5.22 -0.25 15.38
N LYS A 67 6.26 0.26 16.05
CA LYS A 67 6.52 1.70 16.14
C LYS A 67 6.70 2.32 14.75
N LEU A 68 6.35 3.60 14.60
CA LEU A 68 6.44 4.29 13.32
C LEU A 68 7.83 4.22 12.69
N GLU A 69 8.88 4.44 13.49
CA GLU A 69 10.27 4.43 13.01
C GLU A 69 10.65 3.08 12.37
N HIS A 70 10.25 1.97 13.00
CA HIS A 70 10.45 0.65 12.44
C HIS A 70 9.57 0.41 11.21
N ARG A 71 8.32 0.90 11.17
CA ARG A 71 7.47 0.77 9.96
C ARG A 71 8.06 1.53 8.77
N LEU A 72 8.65 2.71 8.99
CA LEU A 72 9.37 3.45 7.96
C LEU A 72 10.63 2.69 7.49
N ALA A 73 11.39 2.10 8.43
CA ALA A 73 12.55 1.28 8.09
C ALA A 73 12.16 0.02 7.32
N LEU A 74 11.13 -0.71 7.76
CA LEU A 74 10.61 -1.90 7.06
C LEU A 74 10.15 -1.56 5.64
N VAL A 75 9.52 -0.40 5.43
CA VAL A 75 9.18 0.07 4.08
C VAL A 75 10.44 0.28 3.24
N ARG A 76 11.51 0.88 3.80
CA ARG A 76 12.80 1.02 3.12
C ARG A 76 13.35 -0.34 2.69
N GLU A 77 13.43 -1.29 3.63
CA GLU A 77 13.94 -2.64 3.37
C GLU A 77 13.13 -3.36 2.27
N ALA A 78 11.80 -3.21 2.28
CA ALA A 78 10.92 -3.83 1.30
C ALA A 78 11.12 -3.32 -0.13
N MET A 79 11.69 -2.13 -0.32
CA MET A 79 11.94 -1.53 -1.63
C MET A 79 13.36 -1.77 -2.12
N GLU A 80 14.26 -2.32 -1.31
CA GLU A 80 15.69 -2.42 -1.63
C GLU A 80 15.94 -3.13 -2.97
N ASN A 81 15.18 -4.21 -3.22
CA ASN A 81 15.26 -4.99 -4.45
C ASN A 81 14.35 -4.49 -5.59
N VAL A 82 13.74 -3.30 -5.45
CA VAL A 82 12.83 -2.70 -6.44
C VAL A 82 13.34 -1.32 -6.83
N PRO A 83 14.30 -1.23 -7.79
CA PRO A 83 15.08 -0.02 -8.04
C PRO A 83 14.25 1.22 -8.37
N TRP A 84 13.12 1.08 -9.08
CA TRP A 84 12.30 2.25 -9.45
C TRP A 84 11.54 2.84 -8.26
N LEU A 85 11.17 2.02 -7.27
CA LEU A 85 10.64 2.50 -5.99
C LEU A 85 11.76 3.10 -5.14
N ARG A 86 12.88 2.37 -4.98
CA ARG A 86 14.02 2.82 -4.16
C ARG A 86 14.60 4.15 -4.63
N ASN A 87 14.66 4.36 -5.94
CA ASN A 87 15.22 5.55 -6.59
C ASN A 87 14.13 6.56 -7.01
N SER A 88 12.93 6.47 -6.44
CA SER A 88 11.90 7.49 -6.65
C SER A 88 12.41 8.87 -6.19
N PRO A 89 12.06 9.97 -6.88
CA PRO A 89 12.46 11.32 -6.48
C PRO A 89 12.14 11.62 -5.00
N PHE A 90 13.09 12.15 -4.23
CA PHE A 90 12.89 12.47 -2.81
C PHE A 90 12.55 11.27 -1.89
N GLN A 91 12.76 10.01 -2.32
CA GLN A 91 12.38 8.82 -1.54
C GLN A 91 12.92 8.84 -0.10
N ASP A 92 14.21 9.17 0.07
CA ASP A 92 14.84 9.23 1.39
C ASP A 92 14.26 10.35 2.26
N GLU A 93 13.80 11.45 1.66
CA GLU A 93 13.14 12.55 2.38
C GLU A 93 11.72 12.15 2.83
N MET A 94 11.01 11.36 2.01
CA MET A 94 9.68 10.88 2.35
C MET A 94 9.71 9.86 3.48
N LEU A 95 10.79 9.07 3.60
CA LEU A 95 10.95 8.07 4.66
C LEU A 95 11.45 8.62 6.00
N LYS A 96 11.71 9.93 6.11
CA LYS A 96 12.15 10.56 7.39
C LYS A 96 11.00 10.83 8.36
N GLN A 97 9.77 10.92 7.88
CA GLN A 97 8.61 11.28 8.69
C GLN A 97 7.32 10.75 8.07
N HIS A 98 6.23 10.77 8.84
CA HIS A 98 4.90 10.49 8.31
C HIS A 98 4.20 11.76 7.85
N ASP A 99 3.37 11.66 6.81
CA ASP A 99 2.50 12.75 6.34
C ASP A 99 1.02 12.53 6.75
N GLY A 100 0.77 11.58 7.66
CA GLY A 100 -0.54 11.28 8.23
C GLY A 100 -1.46 10.47 7.29
N SER A 101 -1.42 10.74 5.99
CA SER A 101 -2.22 10.04 4.96
C SER A 101 -1.55 10.05 3.58
N ALA A 102 -2.04 9.22 2.67
CA ALA A 102 -1.64 9.25 1.26
C ALA A 102 -1.87 10.62 0.61
N THR A 103 -2.97 11.30 0.96
CA THR A 103 -3.28 12.65 0.48
C THR A 103 -2.26 13.66 1.00
N GLY A 104 -1.89 13.59 2.29
CA GLY A 104 -0.88 14.47 2.88
C GLY A 104 0.48 14.31 2.19
N LEU A 105 0.92 13.06 2.00
CA LEU A 105 2.15 12.76 1.28
C LEU A 105 2.09 13.28 -0.17
N GLY A 106 0.97 13.08 -0.86
CA GLY A 106 0.76 13.60 -2.21
C GLY A 106 0.84 15.11 -2.31
N GLN A 107 0.30 15.84 -1.33
CA GLN A 107 0.41 17.30 -1.28
C GLN A 107 1.85 17.75 -1.07
N ARG A 108 2.62 17.08 -0.19
CA ARG A 108 4.04 17.37 0.01
C ARG A 108 4.86 17.08 -1.24
N LEU A 109 4.65 15.93 -1.89
CA LEU A 109 5.31 15.56 -3.14
C LEU A 109 5.03 16.56 -4.26
N LYS A 110 3.78 17.02 -4.44
CA LYS A 110 3.47 18.06 -5.43
C LYS A 110 4.27 19.34 -5.20
N LYS A 111 4.46 19.75 -3.94
CA LYS A 111 5.26 20.93 -3.60
C LYS A 111 6.75 20.74 -3.92
N LEU A 112 7.31 19.57 -3.60
CA LEU A 112 8.73 19.26 -3.81
C LEU A 112 9.08 19.05 -5.29
N LEU A 113 8.24 18.31 -6.03
CA LEU A 113 8.42 18.11 -7.47
C LEU A 113 8.27 19.41 -8.24
N ASN A 114 7.45 20.35 -7.74
CA ASN A 114 7.19 21.66 -8.35
C ASN A 114 6.94 21.58 -9.87
N ASN A 115 6.24 20.53 -10.30
CA ASN A 115 5.97 20.26 -11.71
C ASN A 115 4.47 20.01 -11.88
N PRO A 116 3.72 20.94 -12.50
CA PRO A 116 2.27 20.81 -12.67
C PRO A 116 1.88 19.68 -13.64
N ASN A 117 2.82 19.16 -14.44
CA ASN A 117 2.58 18.08 -15.38
C ASN A 117 2.71 16.69 -14.75
N VAL A 118 3.14 16.60 -13.47
CA VAL A 118 3.19 15.32 -12.74
C VAL A 118 1.89 15.14 -11.95
N GLU A 119 1.15 14.10 -12.31
CA GLU A 119 -0.04 13.70 -11.59
C GLU A 119 0.30 12.86 -10.34
N VAL A 120 -0.49 13.04 -9.28
CA VAL A 120 -0.43 12.18 -8.09
C VAL A 120 -1.62 11.23 -8.14
N LEU A 121 -1.34 9.94 -8.16
CA LEU A 121 -2.34 8.88 -8.22
C LEU A 121 -2.32 8.09 -6.91
N ILE A 122 -3.41 8.11 -6.15
CA ILE A 122 -3.52 7.38 -4.88
C ILE A 122 -4.09 6.00 -5.15
N LEU A 123 -3.34 4.96 -4.78
CA LEU A 123 -3.76 3.58 -4.84
C LEU A 123 -4.72 3.27 -3.67
N VAL A 124 -5.90 2.75 -4.00
CA VAL A 124 -6.94 2.42 -3.04
C VAL A 124 -7.38 0.97 -3.27
N GLY A 125 -7.23 0.13 -2.25
CA GLY A 125 -7.74 -1.24 -2.29
C GLY A 125 -9.26 -1.28 -2.42
N GLY A 126 -9.79 -2.32 -3.06
CA GLY A 126 -11.23 -2.48 -3.29
C GLY A 126 -12.10 -2.36 -2.03
N ASP A 127 -11.60 -2.82 -0.88
CA ASP A 127 -12.25 -2.69 0.43
C ASP A 127 -12.50 -1.22 0.82
N ARG A 128 -11.57 -0.33 0.48
CA ARG A 128 -11.69 1.11 0.72
C ARG A 128 -12.43 1.85 -0.38
N MET A 129 -12.51 1.27 -1.58
CA MET A 129 -13.36 1.77 -2.65
C MET A 129 -14.85 1.56 -2.34
N LEU A 130 -15.17 0.67 -1.39
CA LEU A 130 -16.52 0.39 -0.92
C LEU A 130 -16.71 0.85 0.54
N LYS A 131 -17.43 1.94 0.76
CA LYS A 131 -17.73 2.44 2.11
C LYS A 131 -19.15 2.05 2.51
N ARG A 132 -19.29 1.15 3.49
CA ARG A 132 -20.59 0.59 3.92
C ARG A 132 -21.35 -0.07 2.75
N GLY A 133 -20.64 -0.83 1.92
CA GLY A 133 -21.21 -1.52 0.75
C GLY A 133 -21.47 -0.65 -0.48
N GLU A 134 -21.27 0.67 -0.40
CA GLU A 134 -21.46 1.58 -1.54
C GLU A 134 -20.12 2.10 -2.06
N PRO A 135 -19.93 2.15 -3.40
CA PRO A 135 -18.74 2.74 -3.99
C PRO A 135 -18.54 4.22 -3.65
N ILE A 136 -17.31 4.60 -3.37
CA ILE A 136 -16.97 5.99 -3.01
C ILE A 136 -17.24 6.98 -4.14
N TRP A 137 -17.17 6.55 -5.41
CA TRP A 137 -17.41 7.42 -6.57
C TRP A 137 -18.87 7.86 -6.69
N ARG A 138 -19.83 7.11 -6.14
CA ARG A 138 -21.25 7.49 -6.11
C ARG A 138 -21.53 8.64 -5.14
N ARG A 139 -20.68 8.80 -4.12
CA ARG A 139 -20.86 9.75 -3.01
C ARG A 139 -19.98 11.00 -3.13
N ALA A 140 -19.14 11.08 -4.16
CA ALA A 140 -18.20 12.18 -4.32
C ALA A 140 -18.96 13.49 -4.60
N SER A 141 -19.02 14.37 -3.59
CA SER A 141 -19.73 15.65 -3.66
C SER A 141 -18.83 16.85 -4.03
N ALA A 142 -17.55 16.65 -4.31
CA ALA A 142 -16.63 17.72 -4.71
C ALA A 142 -15.43 17.20 -5.48
N LYS A 143 -14.87 18.06 -6.35
CA LYS A 143 -13.59 17.86 -7.05
C LYS A 143 -12.48 17.56 -6.05
N THR A 144 -11.97 16.33 -6.03
CA THR A 144 -10.74 16.04 -5.29
C THR A 144 -9.53 16.37 -6.19
N PRO A 145 -8.49 17.07 -5.69
CA PRO A 145 -7.32 17.45 -6.52
C PRO A 145 -6.37 16.27 -6.80
N VAL A 146 -6.80 15.04 -6.50
CA VAL A 146 -6.00 13.82 -6.56
C VAL A 146 -6.84 12.72 -7.20
N LYS A 147 -6.25 11.99 -8.15
CA LYS A 147 -6.94 10.85 -8.77
C LYS A 147 -6.74 9.60 -7.93
N HIS A 148 -7.76 8.77 -7.87
CA HIS A 148 -7.74 7.49 -7.17
C HIS A 148 -7.64 6.35 -8.17
N ILE A 149 -6.72 5.43 -7.92
CA ILE A 149 -6.66 4.14 -8.61
C ILE A 149 -7.36 3.13 -7.72
N GLY A 150 -8.59 2.78 -8.09
CA GLY A 150 -9.33 1.72 -7.44
C GLY A 150 -8.84 0.38 -7.91
N VAL A 151 -8.32 -0.43 -6.99
CA VAL A 151 -7.73 -1.73 -7.31
C VAL A 151 -8.67 -2.84 -6.86
N GLY A 152 -9.35 -3.44 -7.83
CA GLY A 152 -10.09 -4.69 -7.66
C GLY A 152 -9.11 -5.85 -7.55
N ARG A 153 -9.32 -6.74 -6.59
CA ARG A 153 -8.55 -7.98 -6.46
C ARG A 153 -9.34 -9.08 -7.15
N ILE A 154 -8.79 -9.64 -8.22
CA ILE A 154 -9.45 -10.69 -9.02
C ILE A 154 -9.71 -11.96 -8.19
N MET A 155 -8.94 -12.17 -7.11
CA MET A 155 -8.99 -13.39 -6.29
C MET A 155 -9.91 -13.30 -5.06
N ASP A 156 -10.57 -12.17 -4.78
CA ASP A 156 -11.56 -12.05 -3.67
C ASP A 156 -12.99 -12.10 -4.24
N GLU A 157 -13.72 -13.18 -3.94
CA GLU A 157 -14.92 -13.66 -4.67
C GLU A 157 -16.22 -12.84 -4.50
N HIS A 158 -16.20 -11.70 -3.80
CA HIS A 158 -17.47 -11.07 -3.40
C HIS A 158 -17.93 -9.91 -4.27
N ILE A 159 -17.01 -9.08 -4.83
CA ILE A 159 -17.37 -7.95 -5.71
C ILE A 159 -16.23 -7.69 -6.72
N ASN A 160 -16.50 -7.89 -8.02
CA ASN A 160 -15.61 -7.43 -9.08
C ASN A 160 -15.74 -5.90 -9.23
N LEU A 161 -14.73 -5.17 -8.74
CA LEU A 161 -14.75 -3.71 -8.70
C LEU A 161 -14.89 -3.08 -10.09
N LEU A 162 -14.28 -3.69 -11.12
CA LEU A 162 -14.35 -3.21 -12.50
C LEU A 162 -15.73 -3.39 -13.10
N GLU A 163 -16.38 -4.54 -12.88
CA GLU A 163 -17.75 -4.77 -13.34
C GLU A 163 -18.73 -3.80 -12.67
N LEU A 164 -18.58 -3.58 -11.36
CA LEU A 164 -19.40 -2.62 -10.62
C LEU A 164 -19.20 -1.18 -11.14
N TRP A 165 -17.95 -0.81 -11.43
CA TRP A 165 -17.62 0.48 -12.03
C TRP A 165 -18.25 0.64 -13.43
N GLN A 166 -18.14 -0.37 -14.29
CA GLN A 166 -18.72 -0.36 -15.64
C GLN A 166 -20.25 -0.22 -15.58
N ALA A 167 -20.92 -1.00 -14.72
CA ALA A 167 -22.36 -0.91 -14.53
C ALA A 167 -22.81 0.47 -14.01
N ASP A 168 -22.00 1.12 -13.16
CA ASP A 168 -22.29 2.47 -12.66
C ASP A 168 -22.07 3.55 -13.71
N LEU A 169 -21.09 3.39 -14.60
CA LEU A 169 -20.89 4.29 -15.74
C LEU A 169 -22.11 4.26 -16.68
N GLU A 170 -22.61 3.08 -17.02
CA GLU A 170 -23.81 2.91 -17.87
C GLU A 170 -25.05 3.57 -17.26
N LYS A 171 -25.14 3.55 -15.92
CA LYS A 171 -26.25 4.15 -15.16
C LYS A 171 -26.05 5.63 -14.83
N ASN A 172 -24.96 6.26 -15.29
CA ASN A 172 -24.60 7.64 -14.95
C ASN A 172 -24.47 7.90 -13.43
N LEU A 173 -24.01 6.92 -12.67
CA LEU A 173 -23.83 7.00 -11.21
C LEU A 173 -22.43 7.50 -10.80
N VAL A 174 -21.64 7.98 -11.77
CA VAL A 174 -20.24 8.40 -11.60
C VAL A 174 -20.09 9.88 -12.00
N PRO A 175 -20.42 10.83 -11.11
CA PRO A 175 -20.44 12.27 -11.45
C PRO A 175 -19.06 12.85 -11.81
N HIS A 176 -17.97 12.24 -11.35
CA HIS A 176 -16.60 12.74 -11.53
C HIS A 176 -15.66 11.66 -12.07
N ARG A 177 -16.02 11.03 -13.19
CA ARG A 177 -15.29 9.88 -13.77
C ARG A 177 -13.78 10.09 -13.95
N GLN A 178 -13.35 11.30 -14.26
CA GLN A 178 -11.93 11.65 -14.49
C GLN A 178 -11.06 11.57 -13.23
N GLU A 179 -11.66 11.47 -12.04
CA GLU A 179 -10.96 11.35 -10.76
C GLU A 179 -10.64 9.91 -10.40
N TYR A 180 -11.10 8.93 -11.19
CA TYR A 180 -10.95 7.52 -10.90
C TYR A 180 -10.38 6.77 -12.09
N ILE A 181 -9.46 5.86 -11.80
CA ILE A 181 -9.00 4.81 -12.71
C ILE A 181 -9.28 3.50 -11.98
N ILE A 182 -10.05 2.60 -12.58
CA ILE A 182 -10.36 1.31 -11.96
C ILE A 182 -9.59 0.23 -12.69
N LEU A 183 -8.76 -0.51 -11.95
CA LEU A 183 -7.94 -1.60 -12.46
C LEU A 183 -8.31 -2.89 -11.73
N ASN A 184 -8.36 -3.99 -12.48
CA ASN A 184 -8.41 -5.32 -11.91
C ASN A 184 -6.99 -5.89 -11.90
N ILE A 185 -6.45 -6.09 -10.71
CA ILE A 185 -5.08 -6.53 -10.53
C ILE A 185 -5.08 -7.96 -9.95
N PRO A 186 -4.30 -8.90 -10.53
CA PRO A 186 -4.16 -10.25 -10.01
C PRO A 186 -3.22 -10.29 -8.80
N LEU A 187 -3.64 -9.70 -7.68
CA LEU A 187 -2.92 -9.77 -6.40
C LEU A 187 -3.42 -10.93 -5.55
N ARG A 188 -2.49 -11.58 -4.86
CA ARG A 188 -2.80 -12.59 -3.85
C ARG A 188 -3.43 -11.90 -2.64
N SER A 189 -4.31 -12.62 -1.94
CA SER A 189 -4.91 -12.13 -0.70
C SER A 189 -3.95 -12.33 0.48
N VAL A 190 -2.99 -11.41 0.63
CA VAL A 190 -2.12 -11.33 1.82
C VAL A 190 -2.54 -10.11 2.64
N SER A 191 -2.69 -10.30 3.95
CA SER A 191 -3.01 -9.22 4.89
C SER A 191 -1.93 -9.10 5.95
N SER A 192 -1.66 -7.87 6.42
CA SER A 192 -0.77 -7.68 7.57
C SER A 192 -1.26 -8.41 8.83
N SER A 193 -2.58 -8.67 8.99
CA SER A 193 -3.09 -9.48 10.12
C SER A 193 -2.57 -10.91 10.06
N LEU A 194 -2.62 -11.55 8.88
CA LEU A 194 -2.05 -12.88 8.68
C LEU A 194 -0.55 -12.90 9.01
N VAL A 195 0.20 -11.93 8.50
CA VAL A 195 1.64 -11.82 8.79
C VAL A 195 1.91 -11.66 10.29
N ARG A 196 1.11 -10.85 11.00
CA ARG A 196 1.24 -10.70 12.46
C ARG A 196 1.00 -12.00 13.21
N THR A 197 0.06 -12.83 12.77
CA THR A 197 -0.17 -14.16 13.37
C THR A 197 1.09 -15.02 13.28
N HIS A 198 1.71 -15.10 12.09
CA HIS A 198 2.97 -15.83 11.91
C HIS A 198 4.10 -15.24 12.75
N LEU A 199 4.26 -13.92 12.77
CA LEU A 199 5.27 -13.26 13.61
C LEU A 199 5.06 -13.53 15.10
N GLN A 200 3.82 -13.54 15.57
CA GLN A 200 3.51 -13.89 16.97
C GLN A 200 3.92 -15.33 17.30
N GLN A 201 3.67 -16.28 16.39
CA GLN A 201 4.14 -17.65 16.53
C GLN A 201 5.66 -17.72 16.57
N TRP A 202 6.33 -16.95 15.70
CA TRP A 202 7.80 -16.85 15.69
C TRP A 202 8.38 -16.33 17.01
N PHE A 203 7.80 -15.28 17.61
CA PHE A 203 8.23 -14.78 18.92
C PHE A 203 7.99 -15.80 20.05
N ASN A 204 6.85 -16.50 20.00
CA ASN A 204 6.52 -17.53 20.99
C ASN A 204 7.45 -18.74 20.92
N ALA A 205 8.02 -19.01 19.74
CA ALA A 205 8.99 -20.07 19.50
C ALA A 205 10.44 -19.69 19.87
N SER A 206 10.69 -18.61 20.63
CA SER A 206 12.04 -18.12 20.96
C SER A 206 13.02 -19.12 21.58
N LYS A 207 12.53 -20.25 22.12
CA LYS A 207 13.36 -21.35 22.67
C LYS A 207 13.48 -22.56 21.74
N ASP A 208 12.80 -22.53 20.60
CA ASP A 208 12.72 -23.59 19.61
C ASP A 208 13.18 -23.04 18.25
N ILE A 209 14.49 -23.15 18.01
CA ILE A 209 15.14 -22.59 16.81
C ILE A 209 14.67 -23.27 15.53
N GLU A 210 14.36 -24.57 15.58
CA GLU A 210 13.85 -25.31 14.42
C GLU A 210 12.48 -24.77 14.04
N LYS A 211 11.60 -24.55 15.03
CA LYS A 211 10.29 -23.97 14.77
C LYS A 211 10.37 -22.52 14.27
N GLN A 212 11.29 -21.71 14.79
CA GLN A 212 11.51 -20.37 14.27
C GLN A 212 11.95 -20.39 12.81
N ASN A 213 12.90 -21.26 12.45
CA ASN A 213 13.38 -21.39 11.08
C ASN A 213 12.29 -21.86 10.12
N GLU A 214 11.42 -22.77 10.54
CA GLU A 214 10.25 -23.20 9.75
C GLU A 214 9.31 -22.03 9.45
N ILE A 215 8.96 -21.23 10.47
CA ILE A 215 8.07 -20.08 10.32
C ILE A 215 8.73 -18.99 9.44
N GLU A 216 10.03 -18.76 9.60
CA GLU A 216 10.79 -17.84 8.73
C GLU A 216 10.76 -18.30 7.27
N HIS A 217 11.02 -19.59 7.04
CA HIS A 217 10.97 -20.17 5.71
C HIS A 217 9.58 -20.00 5.10
N ASP A 218 8.52 -20.19 5.86
CA ASP A 218 7.15 -19.97 5.37
C ASP A 218 6.85 -18.50 5.07
N LEU A 219 7.31 -17.58 5.91
CA LEU A 219 7.12 -16.15 5.72
C LEU A 219 7.85 -15.63 4.48
N VAL A 220 9.04 -16.12 4.18
CA VAL A 220 9.93 -15.55 3.14
C VAL A 220 9.95 -16.39 1.86
N HIS A 221 9.92 -17.71 1.95
CA HIS A 221 10.12 -18.63 0.82
C HIS A 221 8.86 -19.36 0.41
N SER A 222 8.18 -20.10 1.32
CA SER A 222 7.02 -20.92 0.94
C SER A 222 5.85 -20.04 0.49
N ASN A 223 5.45 -19.09 1.32
CA ASN A 223 4.31 -18.23 1.05
C ASN A 223 4.71 -16.85 0.52
N MET A 224 5.98 -16.46 0.72
CA MET A 224 6.53 -15.17 0.29
C MET A 224 5.66 -13.99 0.77
N TYR A 225 5.28 -13.98 2.04
CA TYR A 225 4.54 -12.89 2.65
C TYR A 225 5.44 -11.69 2.94
N LEU A 226 6.69 -11.94 3.34
CA LEU A 226 7.69 -10.91 3.61
C LEU A 226 8.86 -11.02 2.62
N ASP A 227 9.44 -9.88 2.28
CA ASP A 227 10.77 -9.85 1.67
C ASP A 227 11.82 -10.26 2.72
N PHE A 228 12.91 -10.86 2.27
CA PHE A 228 13.98 -11.33 3.15
C PHE A 228 14.57 -10.21 4.02
N ASN A 229 14.81 -9.01 3.45
CA ASN A 229 15.36 -7.87 4.18
C ASN A 229 14.41 -7.39 5.28
N VAL A 230 13.10 -7.41 4.99
CA VAL A 230 12.05 -7.07 5.96
C VAL A 230 12.04 -8.04 7.13
N MET A 231 12.13 -9.35 6.86
CA MET A 231 12.21 -10.36 7.93
C MET A 231 13.50 -10.20 8.74
N ASN A 232 14.64 -10.00 8.09
CA ASN A 232 15.92 -9.80 8.77
C ASN A 232 15.91 -8.57 9.69
N TYR A 233 15.30 -7.46 9.24
CA TYR A 233 15.12 -6.28 10.08
C TYR A 233 14.28 -6.58 11.33
N ILE A 234 13.16 -7.28 11.18
CA ILE A 234 12.28 -7.68 12.29
C ILE A 234 13.04 -8.52 13.31
N LYS A 235 13.82 -9.51 12.86
CA LYS A 235 14.65 -10.35 13.74
C LYS A 235 15.65 -9.52 14.54
N THR A 236 16.30 -8.57 13.89
CA THR A 236 17.34 -7.73 14.50
C THR A 236 16.77 -6.79 15.56
N HIS A 237 15.57 -6.27 15.36
CA HIS A 237 14.95 -5.25 16.21
C HIS A 237 13.77 -5.79 17.06
N HIS A 238 13.64 -7.11 17.23
CA HIS A 238 12.44 -7.68 17.86
C HIS A 238 12.18 -7.21 19.31
N ASN A 239 13.24 -6.83 20.03
CA ASN A 239 13.17 -6.40 21.43
C ASN A 239 12.51 -5.03 21.60
N ASP A 240 12.60 -4.15 20.61
CA ASP A 240 12.07 -2.79 20.65
C ASP A 240 11.05 -2.49 19.54
N LEU A 241 10.74 -3.48 18.69
CA LEU A 241 9.89 -3.35 17.50
C LEU A 241 8.51 -2.75 17.78
N TYR A 242 7.92 -3.08 18.93
CA TYR A 242 6.52 -2.79 19.23
C TYR A 242 6.37 -1.66 20.25
N ILE A 243 5.26 -0.92 20.14
CA ILE A 243 4.84 0.02 21.17
C ILE A 243 4.45 -0.76 22.41
N ASP A 244 4.96 -0.33 23.57
CA ASP A 244 4.52 -0.85 24.87
C ASP A 244 3.11 -0.32 25.15
N VAL A 245 2.18 -1.24 25.39
CA VAL A 245 0.75 -0.97 25.67
C VAL A 245 0.35 -1.52 27.02
#